data_AF-A0A661ZUT4-F1
#
_entry.id   AF-A0A661ZUT4-F1
#
_cell.length_a   1.000
_cell.length_b   1.000
_cell.length_c   1.000
_cell.angle_alpha   90.00
_cell.angle_beta   90.00
_cell.angle_gamma   90.00
#
_symmetry.space_group_name_H-M   'P 1'
#
loop_
_entity.id
_entity.type
_entity.pdbx_description
1 polymer ?
#
loop_
_entity_poly.entity_id
_entity_poly.type
_entity_poly.pdbx_seq_one_letter_code
_entity_poly.pdbx_strand_id
1 'polypeptide(L)'
;MYYRKKRNYFKNFNSAVYGNTIKPYNLDNQRLIPEVINSLKRLHFKFGHKKIIIDLESIEKVFPYPTVPIAGYIHYFQNELNVDFEFINVPTYLRKIHFLSPDNINKTTTGLGTNFLDRVWLFHSSDDVHTLVNGFLSSIRKSITVEEGIMDACEWGLNEIMDNVIQHSEEDTGFIMGQILKDSQILKICIFDYGKGIYQSLRNSTFRPRNAADAISLAVQEGVTRDKKIGQGNGMWGLYNIINLNDGSLQIISGKGGLKYVNRI
;
A
#
# COMPACT_ATOMS: atom_id res chain seq x y z
N MET A 1 37.55 18.64 -23.21
CA MET A 1 36.92 17.78 -22.19
C MET A 1 35.41 17.93 -22.34
N TYR A 2 34.72 16.99 -23.00
CA TYR A 2 33.27 17.08 -23.21
C TYR A 2 32.55 16.86 -21.87
N TYR A 3 32.06 17.92 -21.24
CA TYR A 3 31.11 17.82 -20.13
C TYR A 3 29.85 17.14 -20.67
N ARG A 4 29.69 15.85 -20.36
CA ARG A 4 28.45 15.12 -20.63
C ARG A 4 27.35 15.81 -19.82
N LYS A 5 26.50 16.61 -20.46
CA LYS A 5 25.28 17.20 -19.85
C LYS A 5 24.58 16.07 -19.09
N LYS A 6 24.40 16.21 -17.77
CA LYS A 6 23.60 15.25 -16.98
C LYS A 6 22.29 15.08 -17.75
N ARG A 7 21.95 13.85 -18.13
CA ARG A 7 20.66 13.56 -18.76
C ARG A 7 19.59 13.94 -17.73
N ASN A 8 18.98 15.10 -17.92
CA ASN A 8 17.90 15.64 -17.09
C ASN A 8 16.55 14.96 -17.38
N TYR A 9 16.56 13.87 -18.14
CA TYR A 9 15.39 13.13 -18.55
C TYR A 9 15.67 11.63 -18.54
N PHE A 10 14.79 10.87 -17.91
CA PHE A 10 14.69 9.43 -18.15
C PHE A 10 13.23 9.00 -18.13
N LYS A 11 12.85 8.22 -19.14
CA LYS A 11 11.51 7.68 -19.34
C LYS A 11 11.51 6.21 -18.92
N ASN A 12 10.61 5.84 -18.03
CA ASN A 12 10.31 4.46 -17.69
C ASN A 12 9.02 4.03 -18.42
N PHE A 13 8.50 2.83 -18.11
CA PHE A 13 7.32 2.32 -18.77
C PHE A 13 6.03 3.01 -18.29
N ASN A 14 5.89 3.26 -16.99
CA ASN A 14 4.70 3.86 -16.38
C ASN A 14 4.94 5.29 -15.85
N SER A 15 6.14 5.83 -16.02
CA SER A 15 6.50 7.14 -15.49
C SER A 15 7.60 7.80 -16.31
N ALA A 16 7.72 9.12 -16.20
CA ALA A 16 8.85 9.87 -16.70
C ALA A 16 9.40 10.79 -15.62
N VAL A 17 10.69 11.11 -15.70
CA VAL A 17 11.33 12.10 -14.84
C VAL A 17 12.00 13.15 -15.69
N TYR A 18 11.73 14.43 -15.40
CA TYR A 18 12.39 15.58 -16.03
C TYR A 18 12.82 16.59 -14.94
N GLY A 19 14.11 16.89 -14.84
CA GLY A 19 14.63 17.72 -13.76
C GLY A 19 14.33 17.10 -12.38
N ASN A 20 13.59 17.81 -11.53
CA ASN A 20 13.06 17.33 -10.24
C ASN A 20 11.57 16.95 -10.30
N THR A 21 11.00 16.84 -11.51
CA THR A 21 9.60 16.47 -11.73
C THR A 21 9.49 14.99 -12.02
N ILE A 22 8.64 14.28 -11.26
CA ILE A 22 8.19 12.92 -11.55
C ILE A 22 6.79 13.00 -12.14
N LYS A 23 6.58 12.38 -13.30
CA LYS A 23 5.29 12.28 -13.98
C LYS A 23 4.86 10.81 -14.05
N PRO A 24 4.09 10.30 -13.08
CA PRO A 24 3.42 9.01 -13.22
C PRO A 24 2.36 9.06 -14.34
N TYR A 25 2.12 7.92 -15.00
CA TYR A 25 1.03 7.76 -15.97
C TYR A 25 -0.26 7.35 -15.27
N ASN A 26 -0.61 6.06 -15.19
CA ASN A 26 -1.79 5.61 -14.45
C ASN A 26 -1.43 4.90 -13.14
N LEU A 27 -2.25 5.08 -12.12
CA LEU A 27 -2.14 4.38 -10.83
C LEU A 27 -2.85 3.02 -10.87
N ASP A 28 -2.62 2.23 -11.93
CA ASP A 28 -3.23 0.92 -12.15
C ASP A 28 -2.21 -0.22 -12.34
N ASN A 29 -0.94 0.10 -12.60
CA ASN A 29 0.11 -0.87 -12.91
C ASN A 29 1.12 -1.04 -11.76
N GLN A 30 1.33 -2.28 -11.33
CA GLN A 30 2.30 -2.62 -10.29
C GLN A 30 3.73 -2.14 -10.56
N ARG A 31 4.15 -2.06 -11.83
CA ARG A 31 5.52 -1.63 -12.19
C ARG A 31 5.74 -0.14 -11.93
N LEU A 32 4.69 0.64 -11.78
CA LEU A 32 4.80 2.05 -11.42
C LEU A 32 5.47 2.23 -10.05
N ILE A 33 5.15 1.38 -9.07
CA ILE A 33 5.63 1.49 -7.70
C ILE A 33 7.17 1.56 -7.66
N PRO A 34 7.94 0.57 -8.15
CA PRO A 34 9.39 0.65 -8.15
C PRO A 34 9.93 1.78 -9.04
N GLU A 35 9.26 2.13 -10.14
CA GLU A 35 9.70 3.26 -10.99
C GLU A 35 9.65 4.60 -10.24
N VAL A 36 8.56 4.87 -9.53
CA VAL A 36 8.39 6.10 -8.73
C VAL A 36 9.33 6.10 -7.54
N ILE A 37 9.42 4.99 -6.79
CA ILE A 37 10.32 4.90 -5.62
C ILE A 37 11.78 5.10 -6.03
N ASN A 38 12.22 4.46 -7.11
CA ASN A 38 13.59 4.65 -7.61
C ASN A 38 13.84 6.09 -8.08
N SER A 39 12.82 6.73 -8.64
CA SER A 39 12.89 8.14 -9.04
C SER A 39 13.02 9.04 -7.83
N LEU A 40 12.19 8.88 -6.79
CA LEU A 40 12.28 9.61 -5.52
C LEU A 40 13.67 9.46 -4.89
N LYS A 41 14.15 8.21 -4.72
CA LYS A 41 15.47 7.92 -4.17
C LYS A 41 16.59 8.58 -4.98
N ARG A 42 16.50 8.53 -6.31
CA ARG A 42 17.52 9.12 -7.19
C ARG A 42 17.52 10.64 -7.12
N LEU A 43 16.35 11.28 -7.15
CA LEU A 43 16.25 12.74 -7.06
C LEU A 43 16.78 13.25 -5.72
N HIS A 44 16.41 12.58 -4.63
CA HIS A 44 16.84 12.98 -3.29
C HIS A 44 18.31 12.60 -2.99
N PHE A 45 18.63 11.31 -2.94
CA PHE A 45 19.95 10.85 -2.46
C PHE A 45 21.08 11.07 -3.47
N LYS A 46 20.80 10.97 -4.77
CA LYS A 46 21.85 11.09 -5.81
C LYS A 46 21.96 12.51 -6.37
N PHE A 47 20.85 13.22 -6.50
CA PHE A 47 20.85 14.57 -7.08
C PHE A 47 20.67 15.69 -6.06
N GLY A 48 20.32 15.36 -4.80
CA GLY A 48 20.27 16.34 -3.72
C GLY A 48 19.03 17.24 -3.73
N HIS A 49 17.97 16.87 -4.47
CA HIS A 49 16.75 17.66 -4.48
C HIS A 49 16.04 17.60 -3.12
N LYS A 50 15.74 18.77 -2.57
CA LYS A 50 14.89 18.96 -1.38
C LYS A 50 13.45 19.31 -1.72
N LYS A 51 13.19 19.68 -2.97
CA LYS A 51 11.86 19.89 -3.53
C LYS A 51 11.67 19.01 -4.75
N ILE A 52 10.61 18.20 -4.76
CA ILE A 52 10.24 17.31 -5.86
C ILE A 52 8.84 17.71 -6.34
N ILE A 53 8.66 17.80 -7.66
CA ILE A 53 7.36 18.09 -8.27
C ILE A 53 6.74 16.76 -8.72
N ILE A 54 5.47 16.53 -8.40
CA ILE A 54 4.70 15.41 -8.93
C ILE A 54 3.66 15.96 -9.91
N ASP A 55 3.87 15.69 -11.20
CA ASP A 55 2.94 16.04 -12.27
C ASP A 55 1.92 14.90 -12.46
N LEU A 56 0.67 15.15 -12.08
CA LEU A 56 -0.40 14.15 -12.07
C LEU A 56 -1.30 14.23 -13.32
N GLU A 57 -0.91 15.01 -14.35
CA GLU A 57 -1.70 15.25 -15.56
C GLU A 57 -2.14 13.97 -16.28
N SER A 58 -1.28 12.95 -16.29
CA SER A 58 -1.51 11.71 -17.07
C SER A 58 -2.33 10.65 -16.34
N ILE A 59 -2.79 10.91 -15.10
CA ILE A 59 -3.55 9.93 -14.32
C ILE A 59 -5.03 10.00 -14.67
N GLU A 60 -5.50 8.92 -15.29
CA GLU A 60 -6.92 8.69 -15.60
C GLU A 60 -7.49 7.53 -14.79
N LYS A 61 -6.67 6.51 -14.51
CA LYS A 61 -7.04 5.29 -13.78
C LYS A 61 -6.33 5.21 -12.45
N VAL A 62 -7.10 4.82 -11.42
CA VAL A 62 -6.63 4.76 -10.05
C VAL A 62 -7.17 3.51 -9.37
N PHE A 63 -6.25 2.64 -8.94
CA PHE A 63 -6.52 1.49 -8.11
C PHE A 63 -5.73 1.57 -6.80
N PRO A 64 -6.20 0.92 -5.72
CA PRO A 64 -5.50 0.96 -4.43
C PRO A 64 -4.03 0.52 -4.50
N TYR A 65 -3.74 -0.55 -5.25
CA TYR A 65 -2.43 -1.21 -5.21
C TYR A 65 -1.22 -0.31 -5.59
N PRO A 66 -1.27 0.54 -6.63
CA PRO A 66 -0.20 1.52 -6.85
C PRO A 66 -0.35 2.78 -6.00
N THR A 67 -1.58 3.19 -5.73
CA THR A 67 -1.91 4.44 -5.03
C THR A 67 -1.37 4.46 -3.61
N VAL A 68 -1.64 3.41 -2.83
CA VAL A 68 -1.32 3.40 -1.39
C VAL A 68 0.19 3.39 -1.15
N PRO A 69 1.01 2.52 -1.80
CA PRO A 69 2.45 2.56 -1.62
C PRO A 69 3.07 3.87 -2.11
N ILE A 70 2.61 4.44 -3.22
CA ILE A 70 3.14 5.72 -3.72
C ILE A 70 2.83 6.85 -2.74
N ALA A 71 1.59 6.94 -2.24
CA ALA A 71 1.22 7.92 -1.22
C ALA A 71 2.04 7.74 0.06
N GLY A 72 2.21 6.48 0.52
CA GLY A 72 3.01 6.16 1.70
C GLY A 72 4.50 6.52 1.55
N TYR A 73 5.10 6.28 0.39
CA TYR A 73 6.47 6.72 0.13
C TYR A 73 6.61 8.24 0.02
N ILE A 74 5.64 8.94 -0.57
CA ILE A 74 5.65 10.41 -0.57
C ILE A 74 5.58 10.92 0.88
N HIS A 75 4.68 10.36 1.70
CA HIS A 75 4.57 10.66 3.12
C HIS A 75 5.88 10.40 3.87
N TYR A 76 6.55 9.27 3.64
CA TYR A 76 7.86 8.97 4.24
C TYR A 76 8.91 10.01 3.85
N PHE A 77 9.02 10.36 2.56
CA PHE A 77 9.99 11.37 2.12
C PHE A 77 9.70 12.76 2.70
N GLN A 78 8.43 13.10 2.88
CA GLN A 78 8.01 14.35 3.51
C GLN A 78 8.42 14.41 4.98
N ASN A 79 7.99 13.42 5.77
CA ASN A 79 8.07 13.49 7.23
C ASN A 79 9.43 13.02 7.77
N GLU A 80 10.05 12.00 7.17
CA GLU A 80 11.31 11.42 7.67
C GLU A 80 12.54 12.05 7.02
N LEU A 81 12.43 12.49 5.76
CA LEU A 81 13.56 13.01 4.97
C LEU A 81 13.50 14.52 4.68
N ASN A 82 12.45 15.20 5.18
CA ASN A 82 12.23 16.64 5.00
C ASN A 82 12.29 17.06 3.52
N VAL A 83 11.59 16.33 2.65
CA VAL A 83 11.44 16.64 1.22
C VAL A 83 10.11 17.35 1.00
N ASP A 84 10.18 18.54 0.42
CA ASP A 84 9.01 19.31 -0.01
C ASP A 84 8.45 18.72 -1.31
N PHE A 85 7.12 18.59 -1.39
CA PHE A 85 6.43 18.10 -2.58
C PHE A 85 5.44 19.13 -3.09
N GLU A 86 5.59 19.47 -4.36
CA GLU A 86 4.61 20.27 -5.10
C GLU A 86 3.84 19.36 -6.05
N PHE A 87 2.52 19.36 -5.94
CA PHE A 87 1.64 18.59 -6.83
C PHE A 87 1.00 19.52 -7.85
N ILE A 88 1.21 19.22 -9.14
CA ILE A 88 0.64 20.00 -10.25
C ILE A 88 -0.31 19.13 -11.08
N ASN A 89 -1.22 19.78 -11.81
CA ASN A 89 -2.20 19.14 -12.70
C ASN A 89 -3.02 18.03 -12.02
N VAL A 90 -3.40 18.26 -10.76
CA VAL A 90 -4.03 17.25 -9.89
C VAL A 90 -5.47 16.98 -10.32
N PRO A 91 -5.81 15.76 -10.77
CA PRO A 91 -7.19 15.37 -11.07
C PRO A 91 -8.09 15.45 -9.83
N THR A 92 -9.35 15.85 -10.02
CA THR A 92 -10.34 15.98 -8.93
C THR A 92 -10.48 14.70 -8.12
N TYR A 93 -10.44 13.54 -8.78
CA TYR A 93 -10.55 12.26 -8.10
C TYR A 93 -9.39 12.00 -7.13
N LEU A 94 -8.15 12.38 -7.48
CA LEU A 94 -7.00 12.23 -6.56
C LEU A 94 -7.12 13.12 -5.32
N ARG A 95 -7.77 14.30 -5.45
CA ARG A 95 -8.12 15.13 -4.29
C ARG A 95 -9.18 14.45 -3.42
N LYS A 96 -10.22 13.89 -4.05
CA LYS A 96 -11.32 13.19 -3.37
C LYS A 96 -10.83 11.97 -2.56
N ILE A 97 -9.84 11.24 -3.07
CA ILE A 97 -9.29 10.08 -2.37
C ILE A 97 -8.18 10.43 -1.37
N HIS A 98 -7.88 11.72 -1.18
CA HIS A 98 -6.84 12.20 -0.27
C HIS A 98 -5.43 11.64 -0.60
N PHE A 99 -5.12 11.45 -1.89
CA PHE A 99 -3.82 10.91 -2.30
C PHE A 99 -2.63 11.79 -1.89
N LEU A 100 -2.81 13.12 -1.96
CA LEU A 100 -1.74 14.10 -1.73
C LEU A 100 -1.41 14.30 -0.25
N SER A 101 -2.41 14.05 0.60
CA SER A 101 -2.33 14.18 2.05
C SER A 101 -3.32 13.16 2.61
N PRO A 102 -2.89 11.91 2.81
CA PRO A 102 -3.76 10.86 3.30
C PRO A 102 -4.39 11.23 4.66
N ASP A 103 -5.60 10.74 4.92
CA ASP A 103 -6.37 11.09 6.11
C ASP A 103 -5.89 10.26 7.31
N ASN A 104 -5.38 10.92 8.35
CA ASN A 104 -5.09 10.25 9.62
C ASN A 104 -6.40 9.97 10.35
N ILE A 105 -6.72 8.70 10.60
CA ILE A 105 -8.01 8.32 11.19
C ILE A 105 -8.30 9.01 12.52
N ASN A 106 -7.28 9.25 13.36
CA ASN A 106 -7.43 9.92 14.65
C ASN A 106 -7.64 11.43 14.56
N LYS A 107 -7.34 12.03 13.41
CA LYS A 107 -7.50 13.48 13.18
C LYS A 107 -8.72 13.79 12.30
N THR A 108 -9.30 12.78 11.67
CA THR A 108 -10.45 12.94 10.79
C THR A 108 -11.73 12.65 11.54
N THR A 109 -12.66 13.60 11.53
CA THR A 109 -14.00 13.37 12.10
C THR A 109 -14.74 12.34 11.24
N THR A 110 -15.01 11.16 11.83
CA THR A 110 -15.79 10.10 11.19
C THR A 110 -17.14 9.92 11.87
N GLY A 111 -18.16 9.51 11.12
CA GLY A 111 -19.49 9.20 11.65
C GLY A 111 -20.29 8.28 10.73
N LEU A 112 -21.57 8.09 11.03
CA LEU A 112 -22.47 7.18 10.30
C LEU A 112 -22.54 7.42 8.78
N GLY A 113 -22.29 8.65 8.31
CA GLY A 113 -22.30 9.03 6.90
C GLY A 113 -20.93 8.97 6.20
N THR A 114 -19.84 8.73 6.93
CA THR A 114 -18.49 8.72 6.35
C THR A 114 -18.32 7.51 5.43
N ASN A 115 -17.85 7.75 4.20
CA ASN A 115 -17.41 6.70 3.30
C ASN A 115 -15.90 6.45 3.50
N PHE A 116 -15.55 5.21 3.82
CA PHE A 116 -14.16 4.77 4.01
C PHE A 116 -13.53 4.22 2.72
N LEU A 117 -14.35 3.88 1.71
CA LEU A 117 -13.88 3.50 0.38
C LEU A 117 -13.45 4.74 -0.42
N ASP A 118 -12.60 4.52 -1.42
CA ASP A 118 -12.04 5.57 -2.28
C ASP A 118 -11.36 6.67 -1.47
N ARG A 119 -10.58 6.27 -0.45
CA ARG A 119 -9.79 7.18 0.39
C ARG A 119 -8.55 6.49 0.92
N VAL A 120 -7.42 7.19 0.89
CA VAL A 120 -6.17 6.74 1.52
C VAL A 120 -6.19 7.17 2.98
N TRP A 121 -6.18 6.20 3.88
CA TRP A 121 -6.16 6.40 5.33
C TRP A 121 -4.78 6.09 5.89
N LEU A 122 -4.38 6.80 6.96
CA LEU A 122 -3.29 6.40 7.85
C LEU A 122 -3.86 5.90 9.17
N PHE A 123 -3.16 4.92 9.74
CA PHE A 123 -3.42 4.38 11.06
C PHE A 123 -2.11 4.12 11.80
N HIS A 124 -2.18 4.17 13.13
CA HIS A 124 -1.03 4.18 14.02
C HIS A 124 -1.16 3.21 15.21
N SER A 125 -2.36 2.65 15.43
CA SER A 125 -2.64 1.81 16.61
C SER A 125 -3.66 0.72 16.29
N SER A 126 -3.81 -0.29 17.16
CA SER A 126 -4.88 -1.28 17.01
C SER A 126 -6.29 -0.70 17.21
N ASP A 127 -6.45 0.41 17.95
CA ASP A 127 -7.75 1.11 18.05
C ASP A 127 -8.12 1.78 16.72
N ASP A 128 -7.12 2.31 16.02
CA ASP A 128 -7.26 2.84 14.66
C ASP A 128 -7.70 1.74 13.70
N VAL A 129 -7.10 0.54 13.82
CA VAL A 129 -7.47 -0.65 13.03
C VAL A 129 -8.94 -0.97 13.23
N HIS A 130 -9.39 -1.11 14.48
CA HIS A 130 -10.79 -1.40 14.80
C HIS A 130 -11.74 -0.35 14.21
N THR A 131 -11.39 0.93 14.28
CA THR A 131 -12.19 2.03 13.70
C THR A 131 -12.28 1.91 12.18
N LEU A 132 -11.15 1.70 11.51
CA LEU A 132 -11.08 1.58 10.06
C LEU A 132 -11.82 0.34 9.55
N VAL A 133 -11.62 -0.81 10.19
CA VAL A 133 -12.32 -2.06 9.85
C VAL A 133 -13.83 -1.83 9.87
N ASN A 134 -14.38 -1.34 10.97
CA ASN A 134 -15.80 -1.03 11.08
C ASN A 134 -16.28 -0.05 10.00
N GLY A 135 -15.48 0.98 9.71
CA GLY A 135 -15.74 1.95 8.64
C GLY A 135 -15.80 1.32 7.25
N PHE A 136 -14.84 0.45 6.93
CA PHE A 136 -14.80 -0.31 5.67
C PHE A 136 -16.00 -1.24 5.56
N LEU A 137 -16.31 -2.03 6.59
CA LEU A 137 -17.44 -2.96 6.57
C LEU A 137 -18.77 -2.21 6.36
N SER A 138 -18.96 -1.07 7.04
CA SER A 138 -20.13 -0.21 6.85
C SER A 138 -20.22 0.34 5.42
N SER A 139 -19.09 0.78 4.86
CA SER A 139 -19.02 1.35 3.52
C SER A 139 -19.25 0.31 2.42
N ILE A 140 -18.74 -0.91 2.60
CA ILE A 140 -18.96 -2.04 1.70
C ILE A 140 -20.44 -2.42 1.68
N ARG A 141 -21.06 -2.62 2.85
CA ARG A 141 -22.50 -2.97 2.98
C ARG A 141 -23.43 -1.95 2.31
N LYS A 142 -23.08 -0.66 2.35
CA LYS A 142 -23.85 0.41 1.69
C LYS A 142 -23.63 0.49 0.18
N SER A 143 -22.53 -0.06 -0.32
CA SER A 143 -22.10 0.12 -1.71
C SER A 143 -22.58 -0.98 -2.65
N ILE A 144 -22.75 -2.19 -2.13
CA ILE A 144 -23.09 -3.38 -2.92
C ILE A 144 -23.76 -4.44 -2.05
N THR A 145 -24.59 -5.30 -2.66
CA THR A 145 -25.05 -6.54 -2.02
C THR A 145 -23.87 -7.50 -1.90
N VAL A 146 -23.69 -8.09 -0.72
CA VAL A 146 -22.56 -8.95 -0.39
C VAL A 146 -23.08 -10.36 -0.11
N GLU A 147 -22.42 -11.37 -0.67
CA GLU A 147 -22.71 -12.78 -0.39
C GLU A 147 -22.32 -13.18 1.04
N GLU A 148 -22.92 -14.26 1.52
CA GLU A 148 -22.64 -14.81 2.85
C GLU A 148 -21.14 -15.10 3.03
N GLY A 149 -20.59 -14.78 4.19
CA GLY A 149 -19.18 -15.01 4.53
C GLY A 149 -18.18 -13.99 3.96
N ILE A 150 -18.51 -13.20 2.93
CA ILE A 150 -17.58 -12.20 2.38
C ILE A 150 -17.32 -11.05 3.38
N MET A 151 -18.33 -10.64 4.13
CA MET A 151 -18.17 -9.61 5.17
C MET A 151 -17.22 -10.09 6.29
N ASP A 152 -17.39 -11.34 6.74
CA ASP A 152 -16.56 -11.94 7.78
C ASP A 152 -15.12 -12.13 7.29
N ALA A 153 -14.95 -12.54 6.03
CA ALA A 153 -13.66 -12.62 5.36
C ALA A 153 -12.96 -11.26 5.27
N CYS A 154 -13.70 -10.19 4.96
CA CYS A 154 -13.18 -8.83 4.95
C CYS A 154 -12.79 -8.36 6.35
N GLU A 155 -13.65 -8.59 7.34
CA GLU A 155 -13.39 -8.20 8.74
C GLU A 155 -12.12 -8.87 9.25
N TRP A 156 -12.03 -10.20 9.09
CA TRP A 156 -10.86 -10.96 9.50
C TRP A 156 -9.60 -10.51 8.75
N GLY A 157 -9.66 -10.41 7.42
CA GLY A 157 -8.51 -10.06 6.60
C GLY A 157 -7.98 -8.64 6.87
N LEU A 158 -8.88 -7.68 7.10
CA LEU A 158 -8.49 -6.31 7.42
C LEU A 158 -7.85 -6.23 8.81
N ASN A 159 -8.46 -6.82 9.83
CA ASN A 159 -7.89 -6.85 11.19
C ASN A 159 -6.48 -7.47 11.17
N GLU A 160 -6.35 -8.69 10.63
CA GLU A 160 -5.08 -9.42 10.65
C GLU A 160 -3.96 -8.69 9.91
N ILE A 161 -4.21 -8.17 8.71
CA ILE A 161 -3.14 -7.52 7.93
C ILE A 161 -2.79 -6.15 8.48
N MET A 162 -3.78 -5.37 8.96
CA MET A 162 -3.49 -4.07 9.55
C MET A 162 -2.80 -4.21 10.92
N ASP A 163 -3.19 -5.17 11.76
CA ASP A 163 -2.47 -5.44 13.01
C ASP A 163 -1.05 -5.96 12.77
N ASN A 164 -0.83 -6.76 11.71
CA ASN A 164 0.52 -7.16 11.32
C ASN A 164 1.41 -5.93 11.02
N VAL A 165 0.87 -4.87 10.43
CA VAL A 165 1.61 -3.62 10.24
C VAL A 165 2.01 -3.03 11.59
N ILE A 166 1.07 -2.88 12.51
CA ILE A 166 1.34 -2.29 13.83
C ILE A 166 2.34 -3.12 14.65
N GLN A 167 2.19 -4.45 14.65
CA GLN A 167 2.99 -5.32 15.50
C GLN A 167 4.37 -5.66 14.94
N HIS A 168 4.55 -5.60 13.62
CA HIS A 168 5.72 -6.20 12.96
C HIS A 168 6.50 -5.28 12.02
N SER A 169 5.98 -4.11 11.65
CA SER A 169 6.70 -3.20 10.75
C SER A 169 7.89 -2.49 11.43
N GLU A 170 7.87 -2.35 12.76
CA GLU A 170 8.75 -1.45 13.54
C GLU A 170 8.58 0.03 13.16
N GLU A 171 7.46 0.39 12.53
CA GLU A 171 7.04 1.75 12.24
C GLU A 171 5.66 2.00 12.84
N ASP A 172 5.41 3.23 13.29
CA ASP A 172 4.14 3.59 13.91
C ASP A 172 3.08 4.03 12.88
N THR A 173 3.26 3.72 11.58
CA THR A 173 2.36 4.21 10.52
C THR A 173 2.08 3.17 9.46
N GLY A 174 0.80 2.81 9.31
CA GLY A 174 0.26 2.03 8.22
C GLY A 174 -0.67 2.84 7.32
N PHE A 175 -0.86 2.37 6.09
CA PHE A 175 -1.73 2.97 5.09
C PHE A 175 -2.71 1.94 4.54
N ILE A 176 -3.93 2.37 4.25
CA ILE A 176 -4.95 1.53 3.61
C ILE A 176 -5.82 2.33 2.64
N MET A 177 -6.21 1.68 1.54
CA MET A 177 -7.30 2.13 0.68
C MET A 177 -8.09 0.91 0.19
N GLY A 178 -9.41 1.03 0.21
CA GLY A 178 -10.34 0.09 -0.42
C GLY A 178 -11.13 0.77 -1.53
N GLN A 179 -11.46 0.03 -2.59
CA GLN A 179 -12.28 0.50 -3.71
C GLN A 179 -13.16 -0.63 -4.23
N ILE A 180 -14.41 -0.33 -4.55
CA ILE A 180 -15.33 -1.29 -5.20
C ILE A 180 -15.51 -0.91 -6.67
N LEU A 181 -15.16 -1.83 -7.56
CA LEU A 181 -15.48 -1.75 -8.98
C LEU A 181 -16.87 -2.35 -9.19
N LYS A 182 -17.90 -1.50 -9.12
CA LYS A 182 -19.31 -1.92 -9.09
C LYS A 182 -19.72 -2.82 -10.25
N ASP A 183 -19.32 -2.46 -11.47
CA ASP A 183 -19.71 -3.20 -12.69
C ASP A 183 -19.19 -4.64 -12.69
N SER A 184 -18.02 -4.87 -12.11
CA SER A 184 -17.39 -6.19 -11.98
C SER A 184 -17.60 -6.84 -10.61
N GLN A 185 -18.25 -6.14 -9.67
CA GLN A 185 -18.39 -6.53 -8.26
C GLN A 185 -17.06 -6.90 -7.56
N ILE A 186 -15.96 -6.23 -7.93
CA ILE A 186 -14.63 -6.51 -7.36
C ILE A 186 -14.29 -5.51 -6.26
N LEU A 187 -14.01 -6.03 -5.06
CA LEU A 187 -13.39 -5.27 -3.98
C LEU A 187 -11.86 -5.32 -4.11
N LYS A 188 -11.24 -4.16 -4.31
CA LYS A 188 -9.78 -3.99 -4.29
C LYS A 188 -9.37 -3.36 -2.97
N ILE A 189 -8.43 -3.97 -2.26
CA ILE A 189 -7.85 -3.42 -1.04
C ILE A 189 -6.32 -3.43 -1.19
N CYS A 190 -5.67 -2.37 -0.73
CA CYS A 190 -4.23 -2.36 -0.55
C CYS A 190 -3.90 -1.80 0.84
N ILE A 191 -3.05 -2.54 1.56
CA ILE A 191 -2.47 -2.16 2.84
C ILE A 191 -0.96 -2.04 2.63
N PHE A 192 -0.34 -1.04 3.23
CA PHE A 192 1.07 -0.74 3.04
C PHE A 192 1.70 -0.16 4.31
N ASP A 193 2.95 -0.53 4.55
CA ASP A 193 3.86 0.12 5.49
C ASP A 193 5.24 0.28 4.82
N TYR A 194 6.03 1.24 5.30
CA TYR A 194 7.41 1.45 4.84
C TYR A 194 8.45 0.96 5.86
N GLY A 195 8.07 0.02 6.74
CA GLY A 195 8.92 -0.50 7.79
C GLY A 195 9.93 -1.55 7.34
N LYS A 196 10.42 -2.34 8.29
CA LYS A 196 11.54 -3.27 8.07
C LYS A 196 11.24 -4.41 7.09
N GLY A 197 9.96 -4.69 6.85
CA GLY A 197 9.47 -5.75 5.98
C GLY A 197 9.58 -7.18 6.55
N ILE A 198 8.92 -8.12 5.87
CA ILE A 198 8.69 -9.50 6.32
C ILE A 198 10.02 -10.24 6.54
N TYR A 199 10.98 -10.08 5.63
CA TYR A 199 12.29 -10.73 5.74
C TYR A 199 13.02 -10.35 7.03
N GLN A 200 13.12 -9.04 7.32
CA GLN A 200 13.82 -8.60 8.53
C GLN A 200 13.04 -8.96 9.80
N SER A 201 11.71 -8.98 9.74
CA SER A 201 10.87 -9.44 10.85
C SER A 201 11.14 -10.90 11.22
N LEU A 202 11.26 -11.78 10.22
CA LEU A 202 11.47 -13.23 10.41
C LEU A 202 12.94 -13.64 10.52
N ARG A 203 13.90 -12.77 10.18
CA ARG A 203 15.34 -13.10 10.07
C ARG A 203 15.91 -13.77 11.32
N ASN A 204 15.49 -13.32 12.51
CA ASN A 204 15.96 -13.82 13.80
C ASN A 204 14.99 -14.81 14.46
N SER A 205 13.91 -15.21 13.78
CA SER A 205 12.97 -16.23 14.25
C SER A 205 13.54 -17.64 14.10
N THR A 206 12.77 -18.65 14.52
CA THR A 206 13.10 -20.07 14.28
C THR A 206 13.09 -20.45 12.80
N PHE A 207 12.37 -19.70 11.95
CA PHE A 207 12.20 -20.00 10.53
C PHE A 207 13.40 -19.57 9.67
N ARG A 208 14.14 -18.54 10.11
CA ARG A 208 15.38 -18.03 9.47
C ARG A 208 15.35 -18.05 7.93
N PRO A 209 14.45 -17.27 7.29
CA PRO A 209 14.34 -17.26 5.84
C PRO A 209 15.67 -16.90 5.17
N ARG A 210 15.95 -17.47 4.00
CA ARG A 210 17.19 -17.23 3.25
C ARG A 210 17.20 -15.89 2.53
N ASN A 211 16.03 -15.43 2.09
CA ASN A 211 15.84 -14.19 1.35
C ASN A 211 14.39 -13.70 1.45
N ALA A 212 14.08 -12.57 0.80
CA ALA A 212 12.75 -11.96 0.87
C ALA A 212 11.64 -12.81 0.23
N ALA A 213 11.92 -13.54 -0.86
CA ALA A 213 10.92 -14.41 -1.46
C ALA A 213 10.61 -15.60 -0.53
N ASP A 214 11.65 -16.20 0.05
CA ASP A 214 11.54 -17.28 1.03
C ASP A 214 10.73 -16.86 2.26
N ALA A 215 10.98 -15.64 2.77
CA ALA A 215 10.23 -15.07 3.89
C ALA A 215 8.75 -14.88 3.57
N ILE A 216 8.40 -14.43 2.36
CA ILE A 216 7.00 -14.29 1.94
C ILE A 216 6.34 -15.67 1.79
N SER A 217 7.04 -16.64 1.22
CA SER A 217 6.54 -18.02 1.10
C SER A 217 6.31 -18.69 2.45
N LEU A 218 7.14 -18.39 3.46
CA LEU A 218 6.92 -18.86 4.83
C LEU A 218 5.75 -18.11 5.49
N ALA A 219 5.66 -16.80 5.32
CA ALA A 219 4.62 -15.96 5.93
C ALA A 219 3.18 -16.38 5.59
N VAL A 220 2.96 -17.01 4.42
CA VAL A 220 1.65 -17.53 4.01
C VAL A 220 1.38 -18.97 4.46
N GLN A 221 2.27 -19.60 5.23
CA GLN A 221 2.08 -20.93 5.82
C GLN A 221 1.49 -20.83 7.23
N GLU A 222 0.76 -21.88 7.62
CA GLU A 222 0.12 -21.96 8.94
C GLU A 222 1.16 -21.92 10.07
N GLY A 223 0.85 -21.18 11.14
CA GLY A 223 1.68 -21.11 12.35
C GLY A 223 3.01 -20.35 12.21
N VAL A 224 3.21 -19.60 11.12
CA VAL A 224 4.43 -18.82 10.89
C VAL A 224 4.31 -17.43 11.51
N THR A 225 5.08 -17.21 12.57
CA THR A 225 5.15 -15.94 13.32
C THR A 225 6.57 -15.67 13.82
N ARG A 226 6.92 -14.40 14.07
CA ARG A 226 8.19 -14.02 14.70
C ARG A 226 8.30 -14.57 16.13
N ASP A 227 7.19 -14.59 16.87
CA ASP A 227 7.11 -15.07 18.25
C ASP A 227 5.69 -15.56 18.55
N LYS A 228 5.56 -16.81 19.02
CA LYS A 228 4.27 -17.42 19.39
C LYS A 228 3.62 -16.79 20.62
N LYS A 229 4.39 -16.01 21.40
CA LYS A 229 3.85 -15.21 22.52
C LYS A 229 3.19 -13.91 22.04
N ILE A 230 3.55 -13.43 20.85
CA ILE A 230 3.06 -12.17 20.28
C ILE A 230 1.88 -12.43 19.32
N GLY A 231 1.92 -13.54 18.56
CA GLY A 231 0.82 -13.91 17.67
C GLY A 231 0.84 -15.39 17.29
N GLN A 232 -0.29 -15.90 16.80
CA GLN A 232 -0.43 -17.32 16.47
C GLN A 232 0.22 -17.72 15.13
N GLY A 233 0.46 -16.75 14.24
CA GLY A 233 1.05 -16.98 12.91
C GLY A 233 0.05 -17.45 11.85
N ASN A 234 -1.23 -17.10 12.01
CA ASN A 234 -2.31 -17.57 11.14
C ASN A 234 -2.91 -16.48 10.22
N GLY A 235 -2.58 -15.20 10.43
CA GLY A 235 -3.21 -14.08 9.72
C GLY A 235 -2.93 -14.02 8.20
N MET A 236 -1.70 -14.25 7.76
CA MET A 236 -1.43 -14.29 6.31
C MET A 236 -1.86 -15.62 5.67
N TRP A 237 -1.78 -16.73 6.40
CA TRP A 237 -2.24 -18.04 5.95
C TRP A 237 -3.76 -18.09 5.76
N GLY A 238 -4.53 -17.61 6.72
CA GLY A 238 -5.99 -17.55 6.59
C GLY A 238 -6.42 -16.60 5.47
N LEU A 239 -5.68 -15.50 5.22
CA LEU A 239 -6.00 -14.58 4.11
C LEU A 239 -5.75 -15.27 2.78
N TYR A 240 -4.63 -15.98 2.67
CA TYR A 240 -4.32 -16.80 1.51
C TYR A 240 -5.44 -17.83 1.24
N ASN A 241 -5.93 -18.51 2.28
CA ASN A 241 -7.02 -19.48 2.15
C ASN A 241 -8.36 -18.83 1.76
N ILE A 242 -8.72 -17.69 2.37
CA ILE A 242 -9.92 -16.92 1.98
C ILE A 242 -9.87 -16.58 0.50
N ILE A 243 -8.72 -16.10 0.02
CA ILE A 243 -8.54 -15.74 -1.39
C ILE A 243 -8.49 -16.97 -2.31
N ASN A 244 -8.01 -18.12 -1.82
CA ASN A 244 -8.02 -19.37 -2.57
C ASN A 244 -9.42 -20.02 -2.66
N LEU A 245 -10.28 -19.77 -1.67
CA LEU A 245 -11.67 -20.23 -1.65
C LEU A 245 -12.61 -19.35 -2.49
N ASN A 246 -12.14 -18.18 -2.94
CA ASN A 246 -12.88 -17.30 -3.84
C ASN A 246 -12.12 -17.09 -5.16
N ASP A 247 -12.74 -16.45 -6.15
CA ASP A 247 -12.10 -16.12 -7.44
C ASP A 247 -11.18 -14.88 -7.34
N GLY A 248 -10.52 -14.74 -6.19
CA GLY A 248 -9.71 -13.59 -5.85
C GLY A 248 -8.27 -13.68 -6.33
N SER A 249 -7.54 -12.60 -6.02
CA SER A 249 -6.10 -12.55 -6.21
C SER A 249 -5.44 -11.88 -5.01
N LEU A 250 -4.29 -12.41 -4.61
CA LEU A 250 -3.48 -11.89 -3.52
C LEU A 250 -2.11 -11.52 -4.05
N GLN A 251 -1.65 -10.32 -3.71
CA GLN A 251 -0.31 -9.87 -4.03
C GLN A 251 0.38 -9.36 -2.78
N ILE A 252 1.57 -9.89 -2.51
CA ILE A 252 2.42 -9.48 -1.39
C ILE A 252 3.77 -9.06 -1.96
N ILE A 253 4.24 -7.86 -1.61
CA ILE A 253 5.59 -7.39 -1.94
C ILE A 253 6.25 -6.93 -0.65
N SER A 254 7.46 -7.44 -0.39
CA SER A 254 8.26 -7.00 0.74
C SER A 254 9.75 -7.06 0.39
N GLY A 255 10.45 -5.94 0.57
CA GLY A 255 11.84 -5.80 0.15
C GLY A 255 12.03 -6.09 -1.35
N LYS A 256 12.84 -7.10 -1.68
CA LYS A 256 13.08 -7.55 -3.07
C LYS A 256 12.25 -8.77 -3.48
N GLY A 257 11.39 -9.25 -2.59
CA GLY A 257 10.53 -10.42 -2.81
C GLY A 257 9.12 -10.00 -3.23
N GLY A 258 8.46 -10.87 -3.99
CA GLY A 258 7.05 -10.72 -4.33
C GLY A 258 6.38 -12.07 -4.52
N LEU A 259 5.14 -12.18 -4.06
CA LEU A 259 4.23 -13.29 -4.32
C LEU A 259 3.01 -12.74 -5.03
N LYS A 260 2.58 -13.42 -6.10
CA LYS A 260 1.31 -13.18 -6.75
C LYS A 260 0.56 -14.50 -6.84
N TYR A 261 -0.52 -14.59 -6.09
CA TYR A 261 -1.49 -15.67 -6.17
C TYR A 261 -2.71 -15.17 -6.95
N VAL A 262 -3.15 -15.97 -7.91
CA VAL A 262 -4.38 -15.73 -8.67
C VAL A 262 -5.05 -17.09 -8.74
N ASN A 263 -6.28 -17.18 -8.24
CA ASN A 263 -7.05 -18.40 -8.44
C ASN A 263 -7.30 -18.55 -9.94
N ARG A 264 -6.78 -19.63 -10.54
CA ARG A 264 -7.03 -19.98 -11.94
C ARG A 264 -7.98 -21.16 -11.91
N ILE A 265 -9.27 -20.88 -12.03
CA ILE A 265 -10.25 -21.88 -12.46
C ILE A 265 -10.00 -22.16 -13.95
#